data_AF-A0A183D3G1-F1
#
_entry.id   AF-A0A183D3G1-F1
#
_cell.length_a   1.000
_cell.length_b   1.000
_cell.length_c   1.000
_cell.angle_alpha   90.00
_cell.angle_beta   90.00
_cell.angle_gamma   90.00
#
_symmetry.space_group_name_H-M   'P 1'
#
loop_
_entity.id
_entity.type
_entity.pdbx_description
1 polymer ?
#
loop_
_entity_poly.entity_id
_entity_poly.type
_entity_poly.pdbx_seq_one_letter_code
_entity_poly.pdbx_strand_id
1 'polypeptide(L)'
;MSRTELKTRCMNTLNEAGRVGTDETAIQHGINFYKYMFGYHSDLRKYFKGAENFTPEDVQNSERFAKQGQRILLATRVVVNTYDDPDTFKAYAREMVNRHIKFKMDRSLWLVS
;
A
#
# COMPACT_ATOMS: atom_id res chain seq x y z
N MET A 1 -22.50 -7.34 5.84
CA MET A 1 -22.14 -6.66 4.59
C MET A 1 -21.62 -7.71 3.62
N SER A 2 -22.18 -7.80 2.43
CA SER A 2 -21.73 -8.76 1.40
C SER A 2 -20.34 -8.39 0.87
N ARG A 3 -19.67 -9.35 0.22
CA ARG A 3 -18.36 -9.09 -0.42
C ARG A 3 -18.45 -7.98 -1.47
N THR A 4 -19.53 -7.96 -2.23
CA THR A 4 -19.81 -6.93 -3.25
C THR A 4 -20.00 -5.56 -2.62
N GLU A 5 -20.78 -5.46 -1.54
CA GLU A 5 -20.95 -4.20 -0.80
C GLU A 5 -19.63 -3.67 -0.24
N LEU A 6 -18.81 -4.55 0.33
CA LEU A 6 -17.47 -4.22 0.85
C LEU A 6 -16.55 -3.72 -0.27
N LYS A 7 -16.48 -4.45 -1.39
CA LYS A 7 -15.72 -4.05 -2.58
C LYS A 7 -16.12 -2.66 -3.05
N THR A 8 -17.42 -2.41 -3.24
CA THR A 8 -17.91 -1.10 -3.71
C THR A 8 -17.52 0.03 -2.76
N ARG A 9 -17.71 -0.14 -1.44
CA ARG A 9 -17.34 0.88 -0.45
C ARG A 9 -15.83 1.17 -0.48
N CYS A 10 -15.00 0.14 -0.44
CA CYS A 10 -13.55 0.29 -0.48
C CYS A 10 -13.08 0.93 -1.80
N MET A 11 -13.67 0.57 -2.94
CA MET A 11 -13.34 1.18 -4.23
C MET A 11 -13.69 2.66 -4.29
N ASN A 12 -14.83 3.08 -3.72
CA ASN A 12 -15.18 4.49 -3.65
C ASN A 12 -14.13 5.30 -2.88
N THR A 13 -13.71 4.82 -1.71
CA THR A 13 -12.63 5.45 -0.94
C THR A 13 -11.31 5.50 -1.72
N LEU A 14 -10.93 4.43 -2.41
CA LEU A 14 -9.71 4.41 -3.21
C LEU A 14 -9.76 5.36 -4.41
N ASN A 15 -10.94 5.58 -5.02
CA ASN A 15 -11.09 6.51 -6.11
C ASN A 15 -10.88 7.97 -5.67
N GLU A 16 -11.25 8.29 -4.43
CA GLU A 16 -11.12 9.62 -3.85
C GLU A 16 -9.72 9.88 -3.28
N ALA A 17 -9.17 8.94 -2.49
CA ALA A 17 -7.98 9.19 -1.66
C ALA A 17 -6.78 8.27 -1.97
N GLY A 18 -6.96 7.23 -2.80
CA GLY A 18 -5.95 6.20 -3.09
C GLY A 18 -5.73 5.97 -4.58
N ARG A 19 -5.92 7.03 -5.38
CA ARG A 19 -5.94 6.94 -6.84
C ARG A 19 -4.59 6.50 -7.40
N VAL A 20 -4.63 5.59 -8.38
CA VAL A 20 -3.46 5.13 -9.15
C VAL A 20 -3.48 5.82 -10.50
N GLY A 21 -2.34 6.35 -10.94
CA GLY A 21 -2.26 7.13 -12.17
C GLY A 21 -0.88 7.73 -12.39
N THR A 22 -0.76 8.49 -13.47
CA THR A 22 0.48 9.16 -13.88
C THR A 22 0.43 10.67 -13.68
N ASP A 23 -0.73 11.22 -13.33
CA ASP A 23 -0.89 12.62 -12.96
C ASP A 23 -0.36 12.92 -11.55
N GLU A 24 -0.04 14.18 -11.31
CA GLU A 24 0.52 14.66 -10.05
C GLU A 24 -0.34 14.31 -8.83
N THR A 25 -1.67 14.38 -8.96
CA THR A 25 -2.60 14.07 -7.86
C THR A 25 -2.50 12.59 -7.48
N ALA A 26 -2.57 11.69 -8.45
CA ALA A 26 -2.44 10.26 -8.20
C ALA A 26 -1.07 9.91 -7.60
N ILE A 27 0.02 10.51 -8.11
CA ILE A 27 1.37 10.33 -7.56
C ILE A 27 1.41 10.79 -6.10
N GLN A 28 0.85 11.96 -5.80
CA GLN A 28 0.81 12.51 -4.45
C GLN A 28 0.02 11.64 -3.47
N HIS A 29 -1.06 10.97 -3.89
CA HIS A 29 -1.74 9.98 -3.04
C HIS A 29 -0.81 8.85 -2.60
N GLY A 30 0.01 8.32 -3.51
CA GLY A 30 0.99 7.28 -3.20
C GLY A 30 2.09 7.77 -2.25
N ILE A 31 2.56 9.00 -2.45
CA ILE A 31 3.54 9.65 -1.56
C ILE A 31 2.94 9.86 -0.17
N ASN A 32 1.70 10.34 -0.08
CA ASN A 32 1.01 10.59 1.18
C ASN A 32 0.90 9.34 2.06
N PHE A 33 0.67 8.17 1.45
CA PHE A 33 0.68 6.90 2.18
C PHE A 33 2.00 6.68 2.92
N TYR A 34 3.13 6.82 2.23
CA TYR A 34 4.44 6.66 2.85
C TYR A 34 4.77 7.80 3.80
N LYS A 35 4.38 9.05 3.52
CA LYS A 35 4.57 10.16 4.48
C LYS A 35 3.87 9.88 5.80
N TYR A 36 2.64 9.37 5.74
CA TYR A 36 1.88 8.97 6.91
C TYR A 36 2.58 7.81 7.64
N MET A 37 2.91 6.72 6.94
CA MET A 37 3.55 5.56 7.54
C MET A 37 4.91 5.92 8.15
N PHE A 38 5.76 6.64 7.43
CA PHE A 38 7.05 7.09 7.95
C PHE A 38 6.85 8.01 9.14
N GLY A 39 5.88 8.94 9.13
CA GLY A 39 5.61 9.86 10.24
C GLY A 39 5.10 9.19 11.52
N TYR A 40 4.16 8.25 11.40
CA TYR A 40 3.42 7.67 12.54
C TYR A 40 3.86 6.26 12.92
N HIS A 41 4.46 5.50 12.00
CA HIS A 41 4.96 4.13 12.21
C HIS A 41 6.46 4.06 11.89
N SER A 42 7.23 4.92 12.56
CA SER A 42 8.67 5.07 12.31
C SER A 42 9.49 3.81 12.59
N ASP A 43 8.98 2.89 13.40
CA ASP A 43 9.56 1.58 13.67
C ASP A 43 9.57 0.66 12.43
N LEU A 44 8.65 0.86 11.48
CA LEU A 44 8.55 0.08 10.25
C LEU A 44 9.59 0.49 9.19
N ARG A 45 10.22 1.65 9.35
CA ARG A 45 11.24 2.19 8.42
C ARG A 45 12.44 1.25 8.26
N LYS A 46 12.72 0.41 9.27
CA LYS A 46 13.79 -0.61 9.26
C LYS A 46 13.71 -1.59 8.09
N TYR A 47 12.54 -1.77 7.47
CA TYR A 47 12.37 -2.64 6.30
C TYR A 47 12.71 -1.94 4.97
N PHE A 48 12.89 -0.61 4.98
CA PHE A 48 13.15 0.20 3.81
C PHE A 48 14.63 0.57 3.71
N LYS A 49 15.43 -0.37 3.20
CA LYS A 49 16.90 -0.19 3.07
C LYS A 49 17.29 1.13 2.44
N GLY A 50 18.20 1.87 3.07
CA GLY A 50 18.66 3.19 2.65
C GLY A 50 17.67 4.34 2.90
N ALA A 51 16.56 4.08 3.57
CA ALA A 51 15.55 5.06 3.96
C ALA A 51 15.13 4.90 5.42
N GLU A 52 15.92 4.21 6.24
CA GLU A 52 15.58 3.86 7.63
C GLU A 52 15.34 5.11 8.50
N ASN A 53 16.03 6.20 8.19
CA ASN A 53 15.95 7.47 8.92
C ASN A 53 15.15 8.55 8.18
N PHE A 54 14.48 8.22 7.08
CA PHE A 54 13.72 9.21 6.31
C PHE A 54 12.61 9.86 7.16
N THR A 55 12.51 11.17 7.04
CA THR A 55 11.40 11.99 7.53
C THR A 55 10.26 12.02 6.50
N PRO A 56 9.05 12.48 6.87
CA PRO A 56 7.99 12.73 5.89
C PRO A 56 8.38 13.71 4.77
N GLU A 57 9.32 14.61 5.03
CA GLU A 57 9.84 15.55 4.03
C GLU A 57 10.80 14.87 3.04
N ASP A 58 11.66 13.97 3.52
CA ASP A 58 12.51 13.15 2.64
C ASP A 58 11.66 12.26 1.72
N VAL A 59 10.55 11.72 2.23
CA VAL A 59 9.60 10.93 1.44
C VAL A 59 8.91 11.78 0.37
N GLN A 60 8.51 13.02 0.71
CA GLN A 60 7.85 13.94 -0.23
C GLN A 60 8.69 14.20 -1.48
N ASN A 61 10.00 14.30 -1.30
CA ASN A 61 10.94 14.66 -2.36
C ASN A 61 11.63 13.44 -3.00
N SER A 62 11.14 12.22 -2.74
CA SER A 62 11.79 10.98 -3.18
C SER A 62 11.09 10.32 -4.39
N GLU A 63 11.78 10.25 -5.52
CA GLU A 63 11.31 9.51 -6.70
C GLU A 63 11.07 8.01 -6.40
N ARG A 64 11.84 7.44 -5.48
CA ARG A 64 11.65 6.05 -5.00
C ARG A 64 10.25 5.88 -4.42
N PHE A 65 9.80 6.81 -3.57
CA PHE A 65 8.49 6.72 -2.91
C PHE A 65 7.34 7.20 -3.81
N ALA A 66 7.60 8.05 -4.80
CA ALA A 66 6.63 8.27 -5.89
C ALA A 66 6.32 6.95 -6.62
N LYS A 67 7.35 6.19 -7.02
CA LYS A 67 7.19 4.88 -7.68
C LYS A 67 6.60 3.81 -6.75
N GLN A 68 7.14 3.70 -5.53
CA GLN A 68 6.71 2.70 -4.56
C GLN A 68 5.30 2.98 -4.02
N GLY A 69 4.90 4.25 -3.91
CA GLY A 69 3.55 4.71 -3.61
C GLY A 69 2.51 4.19 -4.59
N GLN A 70 2.78 4.33 -5.90
CA GLN A 70 1.90 3.77 -6.93
C GLN A 70 1.79 2.24 -6.84
N ARG A 71 2.90 1.53 -6.54
CA ARG A 71 2.87 0.07 -6.40
C ARG A 71 1.98 -0.40 -5.25
N ILE A 72 2.04 0.25 -4.08
CA ILE A 72 1.21 -0.17 -2.93
C ILE A 72 -0.27 0.20 -3.12
N LEU A 73 -0.57 1.35 -3.71
CA LEU A 73 -1.95 1.73 -4.05
C LEU A 73 -2.54 0.80 -5.10
N LEU A 74 -1.77 0.44 -6.14
CA LEU A 74 -2.18 -0.56 -7.13
C LEU A 74 -2.46 -1.92 -6.48
N ALA A 75 -1.56 -2.39 -5.61
CA ALA A 75 -1.77 -3.65 -4.91
C ALA A 75 -3.03 -3.64 -4.05
N THR A 76 -3.27 -2.55 -3.31
CA THR A 76 -4.48 -2.35 -2.49
C THR A 76 -5.73 -2.39 -3.37
N ARG A 77 -5.70 -1.73 -4.54
CA ARG A 77 -6.81 -1.75 -5.50
C ARG A 77 -7.09 -3.15 -6.04
N VAL A 78 -6.06 -3.94 -6.36
CA VAL A 78 -6.22 -5.33 -6.82
C VAL A 78 -6.83 -6.20 -5.71
N VAL A 79 -6.38 -6.06 -4.46
CA VAL A 79 -6.94 -6.77 -3.30
C VAL A 79 -8.45 -6.47 -3.16
N VAL A 80 -8.83 -5.20 -3.23
CA VAL A 80 -10.24 -4.80 -3.13
C VAL A 80 -11.04 -5.30 -4.33
N ASN A 81 -10.52 -5.11 -5.55
CA ASN A 81 -11.26 -5.44 -6.77
C ASN A 81 -11.46 -6.95 -6.98
N THR A 82 -10.62 -7.78 -6.36
CA THR A 82 -10.74 -9.24 -6.38
C THR A 82 -11.49 -9.80 -5.17
N TYR A 83 -11.95 -8.96 -4.23
CA TYR A 83 -12.55 -9.42 -2.98
C TYR A 83 -13.86 -10.22 -3.16
N ASP A 84 -14.58 -10.01 -4.27
CA ASP A 84 -15.77 -10.77 -4.67
C ASP A 84 -15.44 -12.10 -5.38
N ASP A 85 -14.18 -12.34 -5.72
CA ASP A 85 -13.65 -13.62 -6.23
C ASP A 85 -12.64 -14.21 -5.22
N PRO A 86 -13.09 -15.08 -4.30
CA PRO A 86 -12.25 -15.58 -3.21
C PRO A 86 -10.98 -16.29 -3.67
N ASP A 87 -10.98 -16.96 -4.82
CA ASP A 87 -9.83 -17.74 -5.28
C ASP A 87 -8.75 -16.82 -5.85
N THR A 88 -9.14 -15.83 -6.64
CA THR A 88 -8.21 -14.80 -7.12
C THR A 88 -7.69 -13.94 -5.97
N PHE A 89 -8.54 -13.55 -5.01
CA PHE A 89 -8.11 -12.82 -3.81
C PHE A 89 -7.04 -13.59 -3.04
N LYS A 90 -7.27 -14.87 -2.75
CA LYS A 90 -6.32 -15.73 -2.03
C LYS A 90 -5.03 -15.95 -2.82
N ALA A 91 -5.13 -16.10 -4.15
CA ALA A 91 -3.96 -16.22 -5.01
C ALA A 91 -3.08 -14.97 -4.95
N TYR A 92 -3.69 -13.79 -5.05
CA TYR A 92 -2.97 -12.52 -4.98
C TYR A 92 -2.38 -12.26 -3.59
N ALA A 93 -3.11 -12.58 -2.51
CA ALA A 93 -2.60 -12.46 -1.15
C ALA A 93 -1.36 -13.33 -0.90
N ARG A 94 -1.35 -14.59 -1.39
CA ARG A 94 -0.18 -15.47 -1.32
C ARG A 94 1.02 -14.89 -2.07
N GLU A 95 0.78 -14.38 -3.27
CA GLU A 95 1.82 -13.77 -4.09
C GLU A 95 2.40 -12.51 -3.42
N MET A 96 1.56 -11.70 -2.79
CA MET A 96 2.00 -10.56 -1.99
C MET A 96 2.92 -11.01 -0.86
N VAL A 97 2.54 -12.02 -0.08
CA VAL A 97 3.40 -12.57 0.98
C VAL A 97 4.74 -13.06 0.40
N ASN A 98 4.70 -13.84 -0.69
CA ASN A 98 5.91 -14.37 -1.34
C ASN A 98 6.91 -13.29 -1.73
N ARG A 99 6.43 -12.18 -2.33
CA ARG A 99 7.29 -11.04 -2.71
C ARG A 99 7.94 -10.34 -1.52
N HIS A 100 7.40 -10.51 -0.32
CA HIS A 100 7.86 -9.86 0.90
C HIS A 100 8.70 -10.77 1.82
N ILE A 101 8.77 -12.10 1.57
CA ILE A 101 9.56 -13.05 2.38
C ILE A 101 11.02 -12.59 2.55
N LYS A 102 11.63 -12.05 1.49
CA LYS A 102 13.03 -11.57 1.51
C LYS A 102 13.31 -10.45 2.51
N PHE A 103 12.28 -9.72 2.93
CA PHE A 103 12.41 -8.64 3.92
C PHE A 103 12.31 -9.15 5.36
N LYS A 104 11.99 -10.44 5.57
CA LYS A 104 11.87 -11.08 6.89
C LYS A 104 11.00 -10.26 7.85
N MET A 105 9.88 -9.74 7.34
CA MET A 105 8.93 -8.96 8.12
C MET A 105 8.29 -9.81 9.22
N ASP A 106 8.04 -9.18 10.37
CA ASP A 106 7.21 -9.79 11.40
C ASP A 106 5.83 -10.15 10.82
N ARG A 107 5.38 -11.38 11.05
CA ARG A 107 4.11 -11.90 10.50
C ARG A 107 2.89 -11.14 11.02
N SER A 108 2.97 -10.59 12.24
CA SER A 108 1.90 -9.78 12.83
C SER A 108 1.58 -8.54 12.00
N LEU A 109 2.54 -8.03 11.22
CA LEU A 109 2.35 -6.85 10.35
C LEU A 109 1.31 -7.08 9.23
N TRP A 110 0.98 -8.33 8.90
CA TRP A 110 -0.10 -8.65 7.96
C TRP A 110 -1.49 -8.64 8.62
N LEU A 111 -1.54 -8.62 9.95
CA LEU A 111 -2.76 -8.71 10.75
C LEU A 111 -3.12 -7.41 11.46
N VAL A 112 -2.24 -6.39 11.43
CA VAL A 112 -2.46 -5.14 12.17
C VAL A 112 -3.75 -4.48 11.66
N SER A 113 -4.75 -4.49 12.55
CA SER A 113 -6.04 -3.81 12.48
C SER A 113 -6.02 -2.58 13.37
#